data_AF-A0A1M6LUE3-F1
#
_entry.id   AF-A0A1M6LUE3-F1
#
_cell.length_a   1.000
_cell.length_b   1.000
_cell.length_c   1.000
_cell.angle_alpha   90.00
_cell.angle_beta   90.00
_cell.angle_gamma   90.00
#
_symmetry.space_group_name_H-M   'P 1'
#
loop_
_entity.id
_entity.type
_entity.pdbx_description
1 polymer ?
#
loop_
_entity_poly.entity_id
_entity_poly.type
_entity_poly.pdbx_seq_one_letter_code
_entity_poly.pdbx_strand_id
1 'polypeptide(L)'
;MHDTAADLLDRLLSDHPGLPLDAPAVLFGAAVHDIGKTVHPEELTGPGNRHEEAGRRLLLDHGVPEHLARFCATHGDWAAPDRTLEDLAVTLADKVWKGARVGDLETLVARRIAAAADLAAWEAYASLDDHLTALAEAADPRLAHQNSHPLTPRAGEPS
;
A
#
# COMPACT_ATOMS: atom_id res chain seq x y z
N MET A 1 -2.31 8.11 -0.48
CA MET A 1 -1.50 6.89 -0.28
C MET A 1 -0.14 7.00 -0.97
N HIS A 2 -0.06 7.38 -2.25
CA HIS A 2 1.22 7.57 -2.97
C HIS A 2 2.30 8.34 -2.17
N ASP A 3 1.99 9.51 -1.60
CA ASP A 3 3.00 10.28 -0.84
C ASP A 3 3.49 9.54 0.41
N THR A 4 2.63 8.74 1.04
CA THR A 4 3.04 7.87 2.18
C THR A 4 3.94 6.75 1.73
N ALA A 5 3.69 6.18 0.55
CA ALA A 5 4.59 5.22 -0.05
C ALA A 5 5.94 5.87 -0.39
N ALA A 6 5.94 7.09 -0.94
CA ALA A 6 7.17 7.84 -1.21
C ALA A 6 7.98 8.10 0.08
N ASP A 7 7.35 8.64 1.12
CA ASP A 7 8.04 8.88 2.40
C ASP A 7 8.56 7.59 3.04
N LEU A 8 7.79 6.50 2.95
CA LEU A 8 8.22 5.17 3.42
C LEU A 8 9.45 4.69 2.65
N LEU A 9 9.42 4.77 1.33
CA LEU A 9 10.51 4.34 0.46
C LEU A 9 11.78 5.16 0.68
N ASP A 10 11.66 6.49 0.79
CA ASP A 10 12.78 7.38 1.04
C ASP A 10 13.49 7.01 2.35
N ARG A 11 12.72 6.72 3.40
CA ARG A 11 13.25 6.28 4.71
C ARG A 11 13.93 4.91 4.63
N LEU A 12 13.25 3.92 4.03
CA LEU A 12 13.81 2.57 3.89
C LEU A 12 15.09 2.53 3.07
N LEU A 13 15.14 3.29 1.96
CA LEU A 13 16.31 3.33 1.09
C LEU A 13 17.44 4.21 1.66
N SER A 14 17.12 5.18 2.53
CA SER A 14 18.13 5.92 3.29
C SER A 14 18.82 5.03 4.33
N ASP A 15 18.04 4.24 5.06
CA ASP A 15 18.56 3.31 6.08
C ASP A 15 19.24 2.08 5.45
N HIS A 16 18.76 1.66 4.27
CA HIS A 16 19.22 0.46 3.58
C HIS A 16 19.46 0.73 2.07
N PRO A 17 20.55 1.42 1.69
CA PRO A 17 20.80 1.80 0.29
C PRO A 17 20.95 0.63 -0.68
N GLY A 18 21.27 -0.57 -0.18
CA GLY A 18 21.39 -1.80 -0.96
C GLY A 18 20.13 -2.67 -1.01
N LEU A 19 19.01 -2.21 -0.44
CA LEU A 19 17.78 -2.99 -0.38
C LEU A 19 17.28 -3.27 -1.82
N PRO A 20 17.11 -4.55 -2.23
CA PRO A 20 16.66 -4.91 -3.56
C PRO A 20 15.16 -4.69 -3.67
N LEU A 21 14.76 -3.43 -3.84
CA LEU A 21 13.38 -2.98 -3.90
C LEU A 21 13.17 -2.10 -5.13
N ASP A 22 12.15 -2.42 -5.93
CA ASP A 22 11.73 -1.59 -7.07
C ASP A 22 10.80 -0.45 -6.61
N ALA A 23 11.41 0.69 -6.24
CA ALA A 23 10.66 1.85 -5.74
C ALA A 23 9.64 2.41 -6.75
N PRO A 24 9.97 2.57 -8.05
CA PRO A 24 8.98 2.91 -9.07
C PRO A 24 7.77 1.96 -9.12
N ALA A 25 7.99 0.65 -8.99
CA ALA A 25 6.89 -0.32 -8.97
C ALA A 25 6.02 -0.16 -7.72
N VAL A 26 6.61 0.07 -6.54
CA VAL A 26 5.85 0.33 -5.30
C VAL A 26 5.03 1.61 -5.42
N LEU A 27 5.60 2.69 -5.94
CA LEU A 27 4.87 3.95 -6.16
C LEU A 27 3.72 3.78 -7.16
N PHE A 28 3.94 3.03 -8.24
CA PHE A 28 2.88 2.67 -9.18
C PHE A 28 1.76 1.91 -8.47
N GLY A 29 2.10 0.83 -7.76
CA GLY A 29 1.15 0.03 -6.99
C GLY A 29 0.38 0.89 -5.98
N ALA A 30 1.06 1.78 -5.28
CA ALA A 30 0.47 2.70 -4.34
C ALA A 30 -0.60 3.62 -4.96
N ALA A 31 -0.34 4.10 -6.18
CA ALA A 31 -1.27 4.95 -6.91
C ALA A 31 -2.51 4.20 -7.40
N VAL A 32 -2.38 2.91 -7.74
CA VAL A 32 -3.43 2.18 -8.48
C VAL A 32 -4.05 0.99 -7.75
N HIS A 33 -3.57 0.61 -6.56
CA HIS A 33 -4.02 -0.62 -5.87
C HIS A 33 -5.56 -0.71 -5.76
N ASP A 34 -6.22 0.42 -5.54
CA ASP A 34 -7.66 0.54 -5.38
C ASP A 34 -8.42 0.94 -6.67
N ILE A 35 -7.76 0.98 -7.84
CA ILE A 35 -8.35 1.47 -9.09
C ILE A 35 -9.61 0.69 -9.50
N GLY A 36 -9.73 -0.58 -9.09
CA GLY A 36 -10.93 -1.38 -9.34
C GLY A 36 -12.19 -0.85 -8.65
N LYS A 37 -12.08 0.07 -7.67
CA LYS A 37 -13.24 0.77 -7.10
C LYS A 37 -13.92 1.71 -8.10
N THR A 38 -13.26 2.02 -9.22
CA THR A 38 -13.91 2.67 -10.37
C THR A 38 -14.90 1.75 -11.09
N VAL A 39 -14.72 0.43 -10.98
CA VAL A 39 -15.62 -0.62 -11.50
C VAL A 39 -16.64 -1.05 -10.44
N HIS A 40 -16.24 -1.06 -9.17
CA HIS A 40 -17.06 -1.40 -8.00
C HIS A 40 -17.21 -0.20 -7.05
N PRO A 41 -17.95 0.85 -7.43
CA PRO A 41 -18.07 2.08 -6.64
C PRO A 41 -18.71 1.86 -5.26
N GLU A 42 -19.48 0.79 -5.07
CA GLU A 42 -20.04 0.39 -3.78
C GLU A 42 -18.95 0.12 -2.71
N GLU A 43 -17.75 -0.26 -3.12
CA GLU A 43 -16.60 -0.56 -2.24
C GLU A 43 -15.75 0.69 -1.91
N LEU A 44 -16.15 1.88 -2.39
CA LEU A 44 -15.52 3.15 -1.98
C LEU A 44 -15.77 3.46 -0.51
N THR A 45 -16.97 3.14 -0.04
CA THR A 45 -17.41 3.40 1.35
C THR A 45 -17.92 2.15 2.05
N GLY A 46 -18.24 1.10 1.31
CA GLY A 46 -18.66 -0.19 1.83
C GLY A 46 -17.53 -1.21 1.93
N PRO A 47 -17.72 -2.30 2.69
CA PRO A 47 -16.79 -3.42 2.68
C PRO A 47 -16.85 -4.14 1.32
N GLY A 48 -15.74 -4.80 0.95
CA GLY A 48 -15.68 -5.62 -0.24
C GLY A 48 -14.25 -5.84 -0.72
N ASN A 49 -14.08 -6.75 -1.68
CA ASN A 49 -12.80 -7.11 -2.28
C ASN A 49 -12.92 -7.34 -3.80
N ARG A 50 -14.06 -7.01 -4.42
CA ARG A 50 -14.24 -7.20 -5.86
C ARG A 50 -13.36 -6.24 -6.66
N HIS A 51 -13.04 -5.07 -6.09
CA HIS A 51 -12.11 -4.12 -6.69
C HIS A 51 -10.72 -4.70 -6.92
N GLU A 52 -10.30 -5.73 -6.19
CA GLU A 52 -8.95 -6.29 -6.28
C GLU A 52 -8.71 -6.91 -7.67
N GLU A 53 -9.50 -7.93 -8.02
CA GLU A 53 -9.39 -8.59 -9.33
C GLU A 53 -9.90 -7.68 -10.46
N ALA A 54 -10.93 -6.86 -10.22
CA ALA A 54 -11.41 -5.90 -11.23
C ALA A 54 -10.34 -4.87 -11.59
N GLY A 55 -9.60 -4.36 -10.61
CA GLY A 55 -8.49 -3.42 -10.81
C GLY A 55 -7.33 -4.07 -11.55
N ARG A 56 -6.95 -5.29 -11.16
CA ARG A 56 -5.91 -6.06 -11.86
C ARG A 56 -6.30 -6.29 -13.32
N ARG A 57 -7.54 -6.75 -13.58
CA ARG A 57 -8.04 -6.97 -14.93
C ARG A 57 -8.06 -5.69 -15.76
N LEU A 58 -8.53 -4.59 -15.17
CA LEU A 58 -8.56 -3.28 -15.82
C LEU A 58 -7.16 -2.86 -16.30
N LEU A 59 -6.14 -2.98 -15.45
CA LEU A 59 -4.76 -2.62 -15.81
C LEU A 59 -4.21 -3.52 -16.92
N LEU A 60 -4.44 -4.84 -16.84
CA LEU A 60 -4.02 -5.79 -17.86
C LEU A 60 -4.65 -5.51 -19.23
N ASP A 61 -5.95 -5.20 -19.26
CA ASP A 61 -6.67 -4.85 -20.49
C ASP A 61 -6.15 -3.54 -21.11
N HIS A 62 -5.51 -2.68 -20.32
CA HIS A 62 -4.82 -1.47 -20.78
C HIS A 62 -3.33 -1.68 -21.10
N GLY A 63 -2.84 -2.93 -21.08
CA GLY A 63 -1.47 -3.27 -21.45
C GLY A 63 -0.44 -3.03 -20.33
N VAL A 64 -0.88 -2.82 -19.08
CA VAL A 64 0.03 -2.77 -17.94
C VAL A 64 0.59 -4.18 -17.70
N PRO A 65 1.92 -4.32 -17.51
CA PRO A 65 2.52 -5.62 -17.23
C PRO A 65 1.96 -6.29 -15.98
N GLU A 66 1.88 -7.63 -15.99
CA GLU A 66 1.40 -8.45 -14.86
C GLU A 66 2.08 -8.11 -13.53
N HIS A 67 3.41 -7.90 -13.56
CA HIS A 67 4.17 -7.58 -12.36
C HIS A 67 3.76 -6.24 -11.74
N LEU A 68 3.18 -5.31 -12.47
CA LEU A 68 2.63 -4.07 -11.91
C LEU A 68 1.14 -4.21 -11.57
N ALA A 69 0.38 -4.88 -12.43
CA ALA A 69 -1.06 -5.07 -12.24
C ALA A 69 -1.39 -5.90 -10.98
N ARG A 70 -0.47 -6.78 -10.54
CA ARG A 70 -0.64 -7.61 -9.34
C ARG A 70 -0.95 -6.81 -8.07
N PHE A 71 -0.44 -5.58 -7.95
CA PHE A 71 -0.62 -4.76 -6.74
C PHE A 71 -2.10 -4.49 -6.39
N CYS A 72 -2.98 -4.50 -7.39
CA CYS A 72 -4.42 -4.42 -7.14
C CYS A 72 -4.97 -5.62 -6.37
N ALA A 73 -4.37 -6.80 -6.53
CA ALA A 73 -4.80 -8.03 -5.88
C ALA A 73 -3.97 -8.41 -4.65
N THR A 74 -2.71 -7.97 -4.56
CA THR A 74 -1.80 -8.47 -3.51
C THR A 74 -1.97 -7.79 -2.16
N HIS A 75 -2.52 -6.59 -2.11
CA HIS A 75 -2.63 -5.80 -0.87
C HIS A 75 -3.73 -6.30 0.09
N GLY A 76 -4.74 -7.02 -0.42
CA GLY A 76 -5.78 -7.66 0.38
C GLY A 76 -5.32 -8.96 1.06
N ASP A 77 -4.34 -9.64 0.48
CA ASP A 77 -3.78 -10.92 0.95
C ASP A 77 -2.25 -10.84 1.07
N TRP A 78 -1.80 -9.99 1.99
CA TRP A 78 -0.37 -9.75 2.23
C TRP A 78 0.33 -10.90 2.98
N ALA A 79 -0.42 -11.83 3.57
CA ALA A 79 0.13 -12.95 4.32
C ALA A 79 0.48 -14.16 3.43
N ALA A 80 0.12 -14.12 2.15
CA ALA A 80 0.46 -15.17 1.20
C ALA A 80 1.98 -15.38 1.10
N PRO A 81 2.46 -16.63 0.99
CA PRO A 81 3.89 -16.95 1.08
C PRO A 81 4.72 -16.39 -0.09
N ASP A 82 4.08 -16.09 -1.22
CA ASP A 82 4.68 -15.58 -2.44
C ASP A 82 4.79 -14.05 -2.48
N ARG A 83 4.33 -13.32 -1.45
CA ARG A 83 4.40 -11.86 -1.42
C ARG A 83 5.85 -11.38 -1.45
N THR A 84 6.13 -10.48 -2.38
CA THR A 84 7.42 -9.78 -2.53
C THR A 84 7.54 -8.65 -1.50
N LEU A 85 8.74 -8.09 -1.34
CA LEU A 85 8.92 -6.94 -0.46
C LEU A 85 8.11 -5.73 -0.97
N GLU A 86 7.99 -5.58 -2.29
CA GLU A 86 7.18 -4.55 -2.93
C GLU A 86 5.70 -4.70 -2.61
N ASP A 87 5.14 -5.92 -2.65
CA ASP A 87 3.73 -6.17 -2.30
C ASP A 87 3.46 -5.76 -0.84
N LEU A 88 4.40 -6.10 0.04
CA LEU A 88 4.31 -5.76 1.45
C LEU A 88 4.45 -4.24 1.67
N ALA A 89 5.34 -3.56 0.94
CA ALA A 89 5.53 -2.12 1.03
C ALA A 89 4.28 -1.34 0.58
N VAL A 90 3.62 -1.76 -0.51
CA VAL A 90 2.33 -1.20 -0.94
C VAL A 90 1.27 -1.38 0.15
N THR A 91 1.21 -2.58 0.74
CA THR A 91 0.27 -2.86 1.84
C THR A 91 0.58 -2.03 3.08
N LEU A 92 1.85 -1.88 3.45
CA LEU A 92 2.29 -1.08 4.60
C LEU A 92 1.87 0.38 4.42
N ALA A 93 2.12 0.93 3.23
CA ALA A 93 1.73 2.29 2.89
C ALA A 93 0.21 2.48 2.95
N ASP A 94 -0.59 1.50 2.49
CA ASP A 94 -2.06 1.51 2.64
C ASP A 94 -2.49 1.57 4.12
N LYS A 95 -1.94 0.68 4.97
CA LYS A 95 -2.31 0.63 6.39
C LYS A 95 -1.93 1.89 7.13
N VAL A 96 -0.69 2.35 6.98
CA VAL A 96 -0.21 3.54 7.68
C VAL A 96 -0.84 4.82 7.16
N TRP A 97 -1.17 4.91 5.87
CA TRP A 97 -1.94 6.03 5.34
C TRP A 97 -3.34 6.13 5.98
N LYS A 98 -3.95 4.99 6.37
CA LYS A 98 -5.19 4.93 7.15
C LYS A 98 -4.98 5.14 8.66
N GLY A 99 -3.76 5.43 9.11
CA GLY A 99 -3.39 5.51 10.52
C GLY A 99 -3.35 4.15 11.23
N ALA A 100 -3.39 3.04 10.50
CA ALA A 100 -3.41 1.69 11.06
C ALA A 100 -2.00 1.10 11.17
N ARG A 101 -1.74 0.41 12.28
CA ARG A 101 -0.53 -0.38 12.55
C ARG A 101 -0.89 -1.87 12.58
N VAL A 102 -0.09 -2.70 11.92
CA VAL A 102 -0.38 -4.14 11.76
C VAL A 102 0.89 -4.92 12.09
N GLY A 103 1.06 -5.29 13.36
CA GLY A 103 2.32 -5.85 13.87
C GLY A 103 2.82 -7.10 13.14
N ASP A 104 1.93 -7.98 12.68
CA ASP A 104 2.32 -9.18 11.92
C ASP A 104 2.89 -8.83 10.54
N LEU A 105 2.29 -7.85 9.86
CA LEU A 105 2.78 -7.32 8.58
C LEU A 105 4.12 -6.59 8.77
N GLU A 106 4.24 -5.79 9.82
CA GLU A 106 5.46 -5.05 10.17
C GLU A 106 6.61 -6.02 10.50
N THR A 107 6.33 -7.07 11.27
CA THR A 107 7.28 -8.15 11.55
C THR A 107 7.73 -8.85 10.27
N LEU A 108 6.80 -9.11 9.35
CA LEU A 108 7.13 -9.74 8.07
C LEU A 108 8.03 -8.84 7.22
N VAL A 109 7.74 -7.55 7.11
CA VAL A 109 8.58 -6.57 6.39
C VAL A 109 9.96 -6.46 7.02
N ALA A 110 10.03 -6.30 8.35
CA ALA A 110 11.30 -6.21 9.07
C ALA A 110 12.19 -7.44 8.83
N ARG A 111 11.61 -8.66 8.79
CA ARG A 111 12.35 -9.88 8.45
C ARG A 111 12.90 -9.88 7.03
N ARG A 112 12.13 -9.36 6.06
CA ARG A 112 12.59 -9.26 4.65
C ARG A 112 13.72 -8.23 4.50
N ILE A 113 13.61 -7.09 5.18
CA ILE A 113 14.68 -6.09 5.24
C ILE A 113 15.94 -6.69 5.88
N ALA A 114 15.80 -7.31 7.05
CA ALA A 114 16.93 -7.90 7.77
C ALA A 114 17.67 -8.93 6.93
N ALA A 115 16.94 -9.81 6.23
CA ALA A 115 17.53 -10.80 5.35
C ALA A 115 18.27 -10.18 4.14
N ALA A 116 17.78 -9.06 3.61
CA ALA A 116 18.37 -8.40 2.45
C ALA A 116 19.56 -7.48 2.82
N ALA A 117 19.54 -6.89 4.01
CA ALA A 117 20.54 -5.95 4.49
C ALA A 117 21.59 -6.57 5.45
N ASP A 118 21.53 -7.89 5.68
CA ASP A 118 22.38 -8.62 6.64
C ASP A 118 22.34 -8.01 8.06
N LEU A 119 21.12 -7.70 8.53
CA LEU A 119 20.87 -7.11 9.85
C LEU A 119 20.22 -8.11 10.80
N ALA A 120 20.29 -7.84 12.10
CA ALA A 120 19.44 -8.55 13.04
C ALA A 120 17.97 -8.14 12.86
N ALA A 121 17.03 -9.09 12.96
CA ALA A 121 15.61 -8.81 12.76
C ALA A 121 15.05 -7.74 13.71
N TRP A 122 15.59 -7.62 14.93
CA TRP A 122 15.18 -6.61 15.88
C TRP A 122 15.67 -5.20 15.50
N GLU A 123 16.83 -5.07 14.85
CA GLU A 123 17.36 -3.79 14.36
C GLU A 123 16.50 -3.28 13.22
N ALA A 124 16.19 -4.15 12.25
CA ALA A 124 15.29 -3.81 11.14
C ALA A 124 13.88 -3.46 11.63
N TYR A 125 13.37 -4.18 12.65
CA TYR A 125 12.07 -3.88 13.23
C TYR A 125 12.06 -2.52 13.94
N ALA A 126 13.09 -2.21 14.75
CA ALA A 126 13.16 -0.95 15.48
C ALA A 126 13.19 0.26 14.53
N SER A 127 14.04 0.23 13.48
CA SER A 127 14.07 1.28 12.45
C SER A 127 12.71 1.40 11.75
N LEU A 128 12.11 0.27 11.35
CA LEU A 128 10.80 0.29 10.71
C LEU A 128 9.72 0.88 11.62
N ASP A 129 9.68 0.49 12.89
CA ASP A 129 8.70 0.97 13.87
C ASP A 129 8.77 2.49 14.06
N ASP A 130 9.97 3.06 14.15
CA ASP A 130 10.18 4.51 14.24
C ASP A 130 9.62 5.23 13.01
N HIS A 131 9.87 4.72 11.81
CA HIS A 131 9.36 5.29 10.56
C HIS A 131 7.84 5.20 10.45
N LEU A 132 7.26 4.04 10.77
CA LEU A 132 5.81 3.84 10.70
C LEU A 132 5.06 4.64 11.77
N THR A 133 5.66 4.84 12.93
CA THR A 133 5.10 5.71 13.98
C THR A 133 5.00 7.15 13.49
N ALA A 134 6.10 7.71 12.97
CA ALA A 134 6.11 9.07 12.43
C ALA A 134 5.10 9.26 11.28
N LEU A 135 4.99 8.27 10.40
CA LEU A 135 4.03 8.30 9.29
C LEU A 135 2.57 8.18 9.76
N ALA A 136 2.30 7.36 10.78
CA ALA A 136 0.96 7.19 11.34
C ALA A 136 0.48 8.44 12.10
N GLU A 137 1.36 9.09 12.87
CA GLU A 137 1.05 10.35 13.57
C GLU A 137 0.69 11.48 12.59
N ALA A 138 1.30 11.49 11.40
CA ALA A 138 0.94 12.42 10.34
C ALA A 138 -0.40 12.10 9.65
N ALA A 139 -1.08 10.98 9.97
CA ALA A 139 -2.32 10.57 9.31
C ALA A 139 -3.54 11.42 9.72
N ASP A 140 -3.62 11.86 10.97
CA ASP A 140 -4.80 12.57 11.49
C ASP A 140 -5.17 13.83 10.68
N PRO A 141 -4.25 14.75 10.35
CA PRO A 141 -4.56 15.90 9.50
C PRO A 141 -5.00 15.51 8.07
N ARG A 142 -4.42 14.44 7.52
CA ARG A 142 -4.71 13.96 6.15
C ARG A 142 -6.10 13.32 6.06
N LEU A 143 -6.45 12.50 7.05
CA LEU A 143 -7.77 11.89 7.16
C LEU A 143 -8.86 12.93 7.42
N ALA A 144 -8.58 13.94 8.25
CA ALA A 144 -9.48 15.08 8.45
C ALA A 144 -9.75 15.84 7.14
N HIS A 145 -8.71 16.07 6.33
CA HIS A 145 -8.87 16.68 5.01
C HIS A 145 -9.72 15.82 4.06
N GLN A 146 -9.48 14.51 3.98
CA GLN A 146 -10.29 13.61 3.16
C GLN A 146 -11.76 13.56 3.61
N ASN A 147 -12.01 13.49 4.91
CA ASN A 147 -13.38 13.49 5.46
C ASN A 147 -14.11 14.81 5.22
N SER A 148 -13.39 15.92 4.99
CA SER A 148 -14.00 17.21 4.59
C SER A 148 -14.43 17.26 3.12
N HIS A 149 -14.03 16.27 2.31
CA HIS A 149 -14.43 16.10 0.91
C HIS A 149 -15.17 14.76 0.70
N PRO A 150 -16.39 14.59 1.27
CA PRO A 150 -17.15 13.36 1.12
C PRO A 150 -17.50 13.12 -0.36
N LEU A 151 -17.20 11.91 -0.85
CA LEU A 151 -17.65 11.44 -2.15
C LEU A 151 -19.17 11.31 -2.09
N THR A 152 -19.88 12.34 -2.54
CA THR A 152 -21.33 12.30 -2.67
C THR A 152 -21.65 11.53 -3.96
N PRO A 153 -22.40 10.42 -3.93
CA PRO A 153 -22.89 9.80 -5.15
C PRO A 153 -23.70 10.85 -5.92
N ARG A 154 -23.42 11.04 -7.23
CA ARG A 154 -24.34 11.83 -8.06
C ARG A 154 -25.69 11.11 -8.07
N ALA A 155 -26.70 11.75 -7.49
CA ALA A 155 -28.08 11.34 -7.62
C ALA A 155 -28.46 11.31 -9.11
N GLY A 156 -29.15 10.24 -9.52
CA GLY A 156 -29.34 9.83 -10.90
C GLY A 156 -30.00 10.85 -11.83
N GLU A 157 -29.66 10.73 -13.11
CA GLU A 157 -30.45 11.25 -14.22
C GLU A 157 -31.65 10.32 -14.45
N PRO A 158 -32.86 10.86 -14.72
CA PRO A 158 -34.07 10.06 -14.87
C PRO A 158 -34.15 9.40 -16.25
N SER A 159 -34.75 8.20 -16.29
CA SER A 159 -35.29 7.56 -17.51
C SER A 159 -36.51 8.29 -18.05
#